data_AF-A0A5E4PVS6-F1
#
_entry.id   AF-A0A5E4PVS6-F1
#
_cell.length_a   1.000
_cell.length_b   1.000
_cell.length_c   1.000
_cell.angle_alpha   90.00
_cell.angle_beta   90.00
_cell.angle_gamma   90.00
#
_symmetry.space_group_name_H-M   'P 1'
#
loop_
_entity.id
_entity.type
_entity.pdbx_description
1 polymer ?
#
loop_
_entity_poly.entity_id
_entity_poly.type
_entity_poly.pdbx_seq_one_letter_code
_entity_poly.pdbx_strand_id
1 'polypeptide(L)'
;MEIEELLRVNETLEELYVRCTNLSVFDCSEDEMLWFLMGPRRLPLYRIVPISVFLLLIFLTGVIGNVVEILNPRETRDDSC
;
A
#
# COMPACT_ATOMS: atom_id res chain seq x y z
N MET A 1 -13.14 9.93 -1.05
CA MET A 1 -12.21 10.81 -1.78
C MET A 1 -11.45 10.01 -2.81
N GLU A 2 -12.20 9.62 -3.83
CA GLU A 2 -11.66 9.13 -5.09
C GLU A 2 -11.36 10.32 -6.00
N ILE A 3 -10.50 10.12 -7.00
CA ILE A 3 -10.08 11.20 -7.90
C ILE A 3 -11.31 11.81 -8.60
N GLU A 4 -12.29 10.98 -8.95
CA GLU A 4 -13.54 11.39 -9.61
C GLU A 4 -14.40 12.36 -8.79
N GLU A 5 -14.22 12.42 -7.46
CA GLU A 5 -14.92 13.41 -6.61
C GLU A 5 -14.24 14.79 -6.64
N LEU A 6 -12.99 14.88 -7.11
CA LEU A 6 -12.20 16.12 -7.19
C LEU A 6 -12.15 16.68 -8.62
N LEU A 7 -12.39 15.86 -9.64
CA LEU A 7 -12.50 16.37 -11.01
C LEU A 7 -13.87 16.99 -11.22
N ARG A 8 -13.90 18.20 -11.82
CA ARG A 8 -15.15 18.71 -12.38
C ARG A 8 -15.64 17.76 -13.50
N VAL A 9 -16.94 17.81 -13.79
CA VAL A 9 -17.70 16.90 -14.69
C VAL A 9 -17.06 16.66 -16.07
N ASN A 10 -16.14 17.51 -16.52
CA ASN A 10 -15.47 17.37 -17.81
C ASN A 10 -14.00 17.82 -17.75
N GLU A 11 -13.32 17.48 -16.67
CA GLU A 11 -11.92 17.83 -16.44
C GLU A 11 -11.07 16.56 -16.41
N THR A 12 -9.77 16.70 -16.70
CA THR A 12 -8.74 15.65 -16.58
C THR A 12 -7.78 15.93 -15.41
N LEU A 13 -7.02 14.92 -14.98
CA LEU A 13 -6.04 15.08 -13.90
C LEU A 13 -4.97 16.14 -14.23
N GLU A 14 -4.61 16.27 -15.51
CA GLU A 14 -3.65 17.28 -15.98
C GLU A 14 -4.22 18.69 -15.93
N GLU A 15 -5.50 18.86 -16.25
CA GLU A 15 -6.17 20.16 -16.15
C GLU A 15 -6.33 20.60 -14.69
N LEU A 16 -6.64 19.66 -13.79
CA LEU A 16 -6.65 19.91 -12.35
C LEU A 16 -5.25 20.28 -11.84
N TYR A 17 -4.21 19.60 -12.33
CA TYR A 17 -2.82 19.94 -12.02
C TYR A 17 -2.48 21.37 -12.47
N VAL A 18 -2.81 21.73 -13.70
CA VAL A 18 -2.56 23.08 -14.21
C VAL A 18 -3.32 24.12 -13.39
N ARG A 19 -4.56 23.86 -12.99
CA ARG A 19 -5.35 24.79 -12.16
C ARG A 19 -4.78 24.97 -10.75
N CYS A 20 -4.36 23.88 -10.10
CA CYS A 20 -3.83 23.94 -8.73
C CYS A 20 -2.35 24.39 -8.68
N THR A 21 -1.62 24.40 -9.81
CA THR A 21 -0.19 24.80 -9.85
C THR A 21 0.08 26.08 -10.62
N ASN A 22 -0.93 26.69 -11.26
CA ASN A 22 -0.76 27.97 -11.93
C ASN A 22 -0.68 29.12 -10.92
N LEU A 23 0.54 29.64 -10.73
CA LEU A 23 0.86 30.68 -9.76
C LEU A 23 0.12 32.02 -10.00
N SER A 24 -0.38 32.24 -11.21
CA SER A 24 -1.06 33.49 -11.58
C SER A 24 -2.57 33.47 -11.31
N VAL A 25 -3.20 32.30 -11.42
CA VAL A 25 -4.64 32.09 -11.20
C VAL A 25 -4.80 30.74 -10.51
N PHE A 26 -4.82 30.78 -9.18
CA PHE A 26 -5.05 29.62 -8.32
C PHE A 26 -6.56 29.51 -8.04
N ASP A 27 -7.20 28.49 -8.60
CA ASP A 27 -8.64 28.23 -8.48
C ASP A 27 -8.89 26.80 -7.96
N CYS A 28 -8.25 26.45 -6.84
CA CYS A 28 -8.26 25.11 -6.25
C CYS A 28 -8.62 25.21 -4.76
N SER A 29 -9.46 24.30 -4.28
CA SER A 29 -9.86 24.20 -2.86
C SER A 29 -8.76 23.54 -2.02
N GLU A 30 -8.80 23.76 -0.69
CA GLU A 30 -7.84 23.14 0.23
C GLU A 30 -7.82 21.61 0.12
N ASP A 31 -8.99 20.98 -0.01
CA ASP A 31 -9.11 19.53 -0.11
C ASP A 31 -8.47 18.97 -1.40
N GLU A 32 -8.65 19.67 -2.52
CA GLU A 32 -8.04 19.31 -3.82
C GLU A 32 -6.51 19.41 -3.77
N MET A 33 -5.98 20.50 -3.21
CA MET A 33 -4.53 20.69 -3.07
C MET A 33 -3.91 19.69 -2.09
N LEU A 34 -4.61 19.38 -1.00
CA LEU A 34 -4.13 18.44 0.01
C LEU A 34 -4.16 17.00 -0.51
N TRP A 35 -5.18 16.63 -1.29
CA TRP A 35 -5.22 15.35 -1.99
C TRP A 35 -4.10 15.23 -3.02
N PHE A 36 -3.81 16.30 -3.77
CA PHE A 36 -2.70 16.35 -4.71
C PHE A 36 -1.34 16.14 -4.01
N LEU A 37 -1.09 16.81 -2.88
CA LEU A 37 0.13 16.63 -2.10
C LEU A 37 0.25 15.23 -1.49
N MET A 38 -0.86 14.63 -1.05
CA MET A 38 -0.85 13.28 -0.44
C MET A 38 -0.78 12.16 -1.49
N GLY A 39 -1.18 12.45 -2.73
CA GLY A 39 -1.31 11.45 -3.77
C GLY A 39 -2.44 10.45 -3.55
N PRO A 40 -2.67 9.53 -4.50
CA PRO A 40 -3.74 8.55 -4.41
C PRO A 40 -3.53 7.61 -3.21
N ARG A 41 -4.38 7.76 -2.18
CA ARG A 41 -4.34 6.93 -0.95
C ARG A 41 -4.64 5.44 -1.17
N ARG A 42 -5.17 5.07 -2.34
CA ARG A 42 -5.51 3.69 -2.69
C ARG A 42 -4.58 3.24 -3.82
N LEU A 43 -3.64 2.34 -3.49
CA LEU A 43 -2.90 1.65 -4.53
C LEU A 43 -3.89 0.77 -5.33
N PRO A 44 -3.76 0.70 -6.67
CA PRO A 44 -4.60 -0.15 -7.50
C PRO A 44 -4.55 -1.59 -6.97
N LEU A 45 -5.72 -2.23 -6.89
CA LEU A 45 -5.90 -3.55 -6.30
C LEU A 45 -4.94 -4.60 -6.89
N TYR A 46 -4.56 -4.44 -8.16
CA TYR A 46 -3.59 -5.28 -8.84
C TYR A 46 -2.19 -5.28 -8.19
N ARG A 47 -1.74 -4.17 -7.58
CA ARG A 47 -0.44 -4.10 -6.90
C ARG A 47 -0.48 -4.60 -5.46
N ILE A 48 -1.61 -4.47 -4.77
CA ILE A 48 -1.68 -4.82 -3.34
C ILE A 48 -1.77 -6.33 -3.11
N VAL A 49 -2.41 -7.05 -4.04
CA VAL A 49 -2.56 -8.51 -3.99
C VAL A 49 -1.20 -9.23 -3.89
N PRO A 50 -0.22 -9.02 -4.79
CA PRO A 50 1.06 -9.72 -4.70
C PRO A 50 1.86 -9.37 -3.44
N ILE A 51 1.79 -8.13 -2.97
CA ILE A 51 2.43 -7.70 -1.72
C ILE A 51 1.82 -8.44 -0.53
N SER A 52 0.49 -8.54 -0.47
CA SER A 52 -0.19 -9.27 0.61
C SER A 52 0.16 -10.76 0.63
N VAL A 53 0.28 -11.38 -0.55
CA VAL A 53 0.68 -12.79 -0.69
C VAL A 53 2.10 -13.00 -0.18
N PHE A 54 3.03 -12.12 -0.55
CA PHE A 54 4.41 -12.18 -0.09
C PHE A 54 4.51 -12.01 1.44
N LEU A 55 3.75 -11.07 2.00
CA LEU A 55 3.67 -10.86 3.45
C LEU A 55 3.08 -12.07 4.18
N LEU A 56 2.05 -12.71 3.61
CA LEU A 56 1.49 -13.94 4.15
C LEU A 56 2.49 -15.09 4.14
N LEU A 57 3.27 -15.24 3.08
CA LEU A 57 4.31 -16.28 3.01
C LEU A 57 5.37 -16.07 4.09
N ILE A 58 5.85 -14.83 4.26
CA ILE A 58 6.82 -14.50 5.32
C ILE A 58 6.23 -14.75 6.70
N PHE A 59 4.96 -14.39 6.91
CA PHE A 59 4.28 -14.63 8.18
C PHE A 59 4.22 -16.13 8.48
N LEU A 60 3.84 -16.95 7.51
CA LEU A 60 3.77 -18.40 7.65
C LEU A 60 5.14 -19.02 7.92
N THR A 61 6.18 -18.63 7.18
CA THR A 61 7.54 -19.15 7.41
C THR A 61 8.08 -18.74 8.78
N GLY A 62 7.79 -17.52 9.25
CA GLY A 62 8.12 -17.07 10.60
C GLY A 62 7.41 -17.85 11.70
N VAL A 63 6.10 -18.10 11.55
CA VAL A 63 5.34 -18.93 12.49
C VAL A 63 5.87 -20.35 12.51
N ILE A 64 6.13 -20.96 11.35
CA ILE A 64 6.69 -22.31 11.26
C ILE A 64 8.07 -22.36 11.91
N GLY A 65 8.95 -21.38 11.66
CA GLY A 65 10.27 -21.31 12.29
C GLY A 65 10.18 -21.24 13.82
N ASN A 66 9.30 -20.38 14.34
CA ASN A 66 9.08 -20.27 15.78
C ASN A 66 8.47 -21.54 16.39
N VAL A 67 7.50 -22.15 15.70
CA VAL A 67 6.87 -23.39 16.12
C VAL A 67 7.85 -24.55 16.06
N VAL A 68 8.69 -24.64 15.03
CA VAL A 68 9.76 -25.62 14.93
C VAL A 68 10.74 -25.41 16.06
N GLU A 69 11.18 -24.19 16.36
CA GLU A 69 12.08 -23.96 17.51
C GLU A 69 11.47 -24.43 18.84
N ILE A 70 10.18 -24.17 19.06
CA ILE A 70 9.47 -24.53 20.30
C ILE A 70 9.17 -26.04 20.37
N LEU A 71 8.73 -26.63 19.26
CA LEU A 71 8.32 -28.03 19.16
C LEU A 71 9.46 -28.95 18.75
N ASN A 72 10.64 -28.43 18.40
CA ASN A 72 11.81 -29.25 18.12
C ASN A 72 12.10 -30.01 19.41
N PRO A 73 11.74 -31.30 19.48
CA PRO A 73 12.04 -32.09 20.65
C PRO A 73 13.54 -32.31 20.53
N ARG A 74 14.32 -31.45 21.19
CA ARG A 74 15.78 -31.43 21.21
C ARG A 74 16.25 -32.87 21.19
N GLU A 75 16.64 -33.33 20.01
CA GLU A 75 17.26 -34.63 19.74
C GLU A 75 17.05 -35.63 20.90
N THR A 76 15.83 -36.13 21.12
CA THR A 76 15.70 -37.36 21.91
C THR A 76 16.11 -38.52 21.01
N ARG A 77 17.40 -38.56 20.64
CA ARG A 77 18.11 -39.75 20.20
C ARG A 77 19.63 -39.55 20.18
N ASP A 78 20.19 -39.49 21.38
CA ASP A 78 21.43 -40.20 21.73
C ASP A 78 21.32 -41.74 21.41
N ASP A 79 20.89 -42.16 20.23
CA ASP A 79 20.96 -43.57 19.80
C ASP A 79 21.40 -43.68 18.34
N SER A 80 22.70 -43.77 18.10
CA SER A 80 23.29 -44.95 17.45
C SER A 80 24.81 -44.80 17.27
N CYS A 81 25.54 -45.41 18.22
CA CYS A 81 26.97 -45.76 18.23
C CYS A 81 28.00 -44.66 18.55
#